data_AF-A0A9W8Q7H2-F1
#
_entry.id   AF-A0A9W8Q7H2-F1
#
_cell.length_a   1.000
_cell.length_b   1.000
_cell.length_c   1.000
_cell.angle_alpha   90.00
_cell.angle_beta   90.00
_cell.angle_gamma   90.00
#
_symmetry.space_group_name_H-M   'P 1'
#
loop_
_entity.id
_entity.type
_entity.pdbx_description
1 polymer ?
#
loop_
_entity_poly.entity_id
_entity_poly.type
_entity_poly.pdbx_seq_one_letter_code
_entity_poly.pdbx_strand_id
1 'polypeptide(L)'
;MVLLSTLLRFHCQHLVLLSLGTLSFAKNECRPYKWNKDTGEPISTFSSPENNKASDDDDGDDDEHPKPGDVMCIKEVGAGKDVNYYTCTAMANEYSITVEEFFALNPSVKKDCSNMEPMGWYCIEGYIEPLRAYDGLCGPKHKNATCKGTAKPCCNSLTWTCGDTKDDCADGTCYEGWCSGDQSFSTDGTCGEAHGYRMCAGIQGSCCNLDGKCGNGTAFCGKGVCQSGKCEDLQKPAKRSTGDSALPWLTGTTPDGTCGGLQGYTCGVFSGSCCNKYGKCGSLPEDCEEGCQPQFRECRPPQYA
;
A
#
# COMPACT_ATOMS: atom_id res chain seq x y z
N MET A 1 -22.23 48.23 29.78
CA MET A 1 -22.22 47.25 30.89
C MET A 1 -23.58 46.57 30.93
N VAL A 2 -23.72 45.43 30.23
CA VAL A 2 -24.75 44.42 30.49
C VAL A 2 -24.02 43.09 30.34
N LEU A 3 -24.13 42.26 31.36
CA LEU A 3 -23.32 41.08 31.66
C LEU A 3 -24.29 39.90 31.79
N LEU A 4 -23.80 38.71 31.43
CA LEU A 4 -24.37 37.35 31.59
C LEU A 4 -25.47 36.94 30.60
N SER A 5 -25.55 35.71 30.09
CA SER A 5 -24.69 34.51 30.11
C SER A 5 -25.37 33.46 29.23
N THR A 6 -24.67 32.89 28.25
CA THR A 6 -25.04 31.62 27.62
C THR A 6 -23.79 30.78 27.45
N LEU A 7 -23.53 29.91 28.43
CA LEU A 7 -22.61 28.77 28.29
C LEU A 7 -23.50 27.52 28.18
N LEU A 8 -23.59 26.97 26.96
CA LEU A 8 -24.11 25.63 26.72
C LEU A 8 -23.04 24.58 27.07
N ARG A 9 -23.54 23.39 27.37
CA ARG A 9 -22.95 22.32 28.19
C ARG A 9 -21.75 21.59 27.57
N PHE A 10 -20.93 21.06 28.48
CA PHE A 10 -19.83 20.12 28.28
C PHE A 10 -20.26 18.75 27.76
N HIS A 11 -19.45 18.16 26.88
CA HIS A 11 -18.92 16.77 26.88
C HIS A 11 -17.55 16.89 26.18
N CYS A 12 -16.39 16.89 26.85
CA CYS A 12 -15.79 15.82 27.63
C CYS A 12 -14.95 16.45 28.76
N GLN A 13 -15.12 15.96 29.99
CA GLN A 13 -14.58 16.60 31.18
C GLN A 13 -13.27 15.91 31.60
N HIS A 14 -12.14 16.61 31.49
CA HIS A 14 -10.92 16.24 32.22
C HIS A 14 -11.16 16.46 33.72
N LEU A 15 -11.44 15.37 34.45
CA LEU A 15 -11.27 15.34 35.90
C LEU A 15 -9.90 14.73 36.20
N VAL A 16 -8.92 15.56 36.51
CA VAL A 16 -7.66 15.11 37.13
C VAL A 16 -8.00 14.73 38.57
N LEU A 17 -8.20 13.43 38.82
CA LEU A 17 -8.14 12.86 40.16
C LEU A 17 -6.78 12.19 40.33
N LEU A 18 -5.92 12.82 41.13
CA LEU A 18 -4.75 12.20 41.73
C LEU A 18 -5.24 11.13 42.74
N SER A 19 -5.31 9.88 42.30
CA SER A 19 -5.32 8.73 43.20
C SER A 19 -4.51 7.59 42.60
N LEU A 20 -3.60 7.05 43.41
CA LEU A 20 -2.70 5.94 43.12
C LEU A 20 -3.43 4.71 42.57
N GLY A 21 -2.88 4.10 41.52
CA GLY A 21 -3.11 2.69 41.17
C GLY A 21 -3.91 2.44 39.89
N THR A 22 -3.28 1.70 38.98
CA THR A 22 -3.81 1.07 37.74
C THR A 22 -4.01 1.99 36.53
N LEU A 23 -3.02 1.99 35.64
CA LEU A 23 -3.18 2.32 34.22
C LEU A 23 -4.11 1.27 33.59
N SER A 24 -5.37 1.64 33.37
CA SER A 24 -6.25 0.88 32.48
C SER A 24 -6.16 1.50 31.10
N PHE A 25 -5.66 0.74 30.13
CA PHE A 25 -5.65 1.13 28.73
C PHE A 25 -7.10 1.14 28.22
N ALA A 26 -7.63 2.32 27.89
CA ALA A 26 -8.90 2.40 27.19
C ALA A 26 -8.74 1.76 25.79
N LYS A 27 -9.62 0.81 25.48
CA LYS A 27 -9.74 0.17 24.17
C LYS A 27 -9.91 1.23 23.08
N ASN A 28 -9.09 1.16 22.03
CA ASN A 28 -9.34 1.84 20.77
C ASN A 28 -10.68 1.36 20.20
N GLU A 29 -11.74 2.16 20.37
CA GLU A 29 -12.98 2.00 19.61
C GLU A 29 -12.92 2.97 18.43
N CYS A 30 -12.38 2.51 17.31
CA CYS A 30 -12.52 3.20 16.03
C CYS A 30 -13.99 3.12 15.61
N ARG A 31 -14.69 4.25 15.56
CA ARG A 31 -16.07 4.33 15.04
C ARG A 31 -16.05 5.06 13.70
N PRO A 32 -16.81 4.60 12.70
CA PRO A 32 -16.91 5.28 11.42
C PRO A 32 -17.61 6.65 11.61
N TYR A 33 -17.07 7.70 11.00
CA TYR A 33 -17.65 9.04 11.00
C TYR A 33 -17.84 9.53 9.57
N LYS A 34 -19.04 10.03 9.25
CA LYS A 34 -19.27 10.79 8.02
C LYS A 34 -19.01 12.26 8.29
N TRP A 35 -18.23 12.95 7.47
CA TRP A 35 -18.01 14.38 7.61
C TRP A 35 -19.08 15.17 6.84
N ASN A 36 -19.72 16.12 7.51
CA ASN A 36 -20.57 17.09 6.83
C ASN A 36 -19.68 18.02 6.00
N LYS A 37 -19.89 18.03 4.68
CA LYS A 37 -19.07 18.83 3.75
C LYS A 37 -19.29 20.33 3.88
N ASP A 38 -20.45 20.75 4.41
CA ASP A 38 -20.83 22.16 4.55
C ASP A 38 -20.41 22.72 5.91
N THR A 39 -20.47 21.90 6.97
CA THR A 39 -20.16 22.35 8.35
C THR A 39 -18.80 21.88 8.85
N GLY A 40 -18.19 20.87 8.23
CA GLY A 40 -16.91 20.31 8.67
C GLY A 40 -16.98 19.54 9.99
N GLU A 41 -18.19 19.19 10.45
CA GLU A 41 -18.39 18.41 11.68
C GLU A 41 -18.61 16.91 11.36
N PRO A 42 -18.20 15.99 12.24
CA PRO A 42 -18.59 14.59 12.14
C PRO A 42 -20.09 14.46 12.38
N ILE A 43 -20.80 13.92 11.40
CA ILE A 43 -22.20 13.51 11.53
C ILE A 43 -22.22 12.34 12.50
N SER A 44 -22.64 12.59 13.74
CA SER A 44 -22.85 11.55 14.75
C SER A 44 -24.03 10.68 14.33
N THR A 45 -23.76 9.55 13.68
CA THR A 45 -24.80 8.57 13.32
C THR A 45 -25.07 7.63 14.49
N PHE A 46 -25.51 8.14 15.65
CA PHE A 46 -26.21 7.34 16.66
C PHE A 46 -27.16 8.21 17.47
N SER A 47 -28.41 8.31 17.02
CA SER A 47 -29.52 8.72 17.90
C SER A 47 -30.24 7.47 18.39
N SER A 48 -30.35 7.31 19.71
CA SER A 48 -31.17 6.26 20.32
C SER A 48 -32.66 6.51 20.03
N PRO A 49 -33.52 5.47 19.92
CA PRO A 49 -34.81 5.58 19.27
C PRO A 49 -35.89 6.08 20.23
N GLU A 50 -36.48 7.25 19.97
CA GLU A 50 -37.88 7.52 20.33
C GLU A 50 -38.57 8.36 19.25
N ASN A 51 -39.49 7.68 18.53
CA ASN A 51 -40.70 8.15 17.84
C ASN A 51 -40.77 9.63 17.39
N ASN A 52 -40.77 9.86 16.07
CA ASN A 52 -41.98 10.23 15.29
C ASN A 52 -41.68 10.40 13.79
N LYS A 53 -42.47 9.67 12.98
CA LYS A 53 -42.71 9.77 11.52
C LYS A 53 -43.30 11.17 11.17
N ALA A 54 -43.24 11.79 9.99
CA ALA A 54 -43.11 11.44 8.56
C ALA A 54 -42.42 12.64 7.85
N SER A 55 -41.94 12.67 6.61
CA SER A 55 -42.45 12.24 5.29
C SER A 55 -41.44 12.82 4.26
N ASP A 56 -41.16 12.36 3.05
CA ASP A 56 -41.55 11.26 2.16
C ASP A 56 -40.44 11.14 1.09
N ASP A 57 -40.36 9.98 0.41
CA ASP A 57 -39.45 9.59 -0.70
C ASP A 57 -38.09 8.97 -0.32
N ASP A 58 -38.13 7.92 0.50
CA ASP A 58 -36.99 7.04 0.81
C ASP A 58 -37.24 5.63 0.26
N ASP A 59 -36.51 5.24 -0.79
CA ASP A 59 -36.28 3.84 -1.13
C ASP A 59 -35.37 3.27 -0.05
N GLY A 60 -36.01 2.75 1.01
CA GLY A 60 -35.37 2.23 2.20
C GLY A 60 -34.38 1.10 1.90
N ASP A 61 -33.10 1.43 2.11
CA ASP A 61 -32.03 0.50 2.45
C ASP A 61 -31.25 1.18 3.59
N ASP A 62 -31.75 1.02 4.82
CA ASP A 62 -31.07 1.43 6.06
C ASP A 62 -29.88 0.50 6.34
N ASP A 63 -28.99 0.38 5.36
CA ASP A 63 -27.74 -0.34 5.52
C ASP A 63 -26.75 0.60 6.21
N GLU A 64 -26.38 0.27 7.44
CA GLU A 64 -25.40 0.95 8.31
C GLU A 64 -23.96 0.94 7.71
N HIS A 65 -23.85 0.66 6.41
CA HIS A 65 -22.60 0.53 5.70
C HIS A 65 -22.12 1.89 5.16
N PRO A 66 -20.80 2.19 5.27
CA PRO A 66 -20.19 3.34 4.62
C PRO A 66 -20.52 3.38 3.12
N LYS A 67 -20.85 4.57 2.61
CA LYS A 67 -21.12 4.78 1.19
C LYS A 67 -19.80 5.06 0.46
N PRO A 68 -19.68 4.66 -0.81
CA PRO A 68 -18.50 4.99 -1.61
C PRO A 68 -18.20 6.50 -1.58
N GLY A 69 -16.96 6.86 -1.29
CA GLY A 69 -16.52 8.25 -1.15
C GLY A 69 -16.58 8.80 0.27
N ASP A 70 -17.15 8.07 1.24
CA ASP A 70 -17.07 8.45 2.65
C ASP A 70 -15.63 8.37 3.15
N VAL A 71 -15.22 9.32 4.00
CA VAL A 71 -13.92 9.28 4.66
C VAL A 71 -14.02 8.36 5.88
N MET A 72 -13.28 7.27 5.87
CA MET A 72 -13.12 6.37 7.00
C MET A 72 -11.88 6.77 7.80
N CYS A 73 -12.04 7.66 8.77
CA CYS A 73 -10.93 8.09 9.61
C CYS A 73 -10.58 7.03 10.67
N ILE A 74 -9.31 6.67 10.74
CA ILE A 74 -8.75 5.74 11.72
C ILE A 74 -8.09 6.50 12.87
N LYS A 75 -7.42 7.62 12.57
CA LYS A 75 -6.71 8.41 13.58
C LYS A 75 -6.78 9.91 13.28
N GLU A 76 -7.14 10.65 14.31
CA GLU A 76 -7.21 12.11 14.31
C GLU A 76 -6.13 12.72 15.20
N VAL A 77 -5.75 13.94 14.87
CA VAL A 77 -4.79 14.74 15.62
C VAL A 77 -5.29 16.17 15.75
N GLY A 78 -5.06 16.77 16.91
CA GLY A 78 -5.41 18.16 17.17
C GLY A 78 -4.45 19.12 16.47
N ALA A 79 -4.98 20.14 15.81
CA ALA A 79 -4.21 21.27 15.33
C ALA A 79 -3.70 22.12 16.51
N GLY A 80 -2.61 22.84 16.28
CA GLY A 80 -2.10 23.82 17.25
C GLY A 80 -3.05 25.02 17.43
N LYS A 81 -2.74 25.86 18.41
CA LYS A 81 -3.42 27.15 18.64
C LYS A 81 -3.16 28.18 17.54
N ASP A 82 -2.02 28.07 16.85
CA ASP A 82 -1.58 29.00 15.82
C ASP A 82 -1.74 28.34 14.45
N VAL A 83 -2.93 28.51 13.86
CA VAL A 83 -3.26 27.98 12.53
C VAL A 83 -2.98 29.04 11.48
N ASN A 84 -2.29 28.66 10.41
CA ASN A 84 -1.99 29.50 9.26
C ASN A 84 -1.90 28.65 7.99
N TYR A 85 -1.56 29.28 6.86
CA TYR A 85 -1.53 28.60 5.56
C TYR A 85 -0.54 27.43 5.47
N TYR A 86 0.46 27.36 6.35
CA TYR A 86 1.43 26.25 6.39
C TYR A 86 0.95 25.07 7.25
N THR A 87 -0.11 25.23 8.04
CA THR A 87 -0.52 24.24 9.06
C THR A 87 -0.83 22.88 8.45
N CYS A 88 -1.56 22.81 7.32
CA CYS A 88 -1.85 21.52 6.69
C CYS A 88 -0.57 20.77 6.28
N THR A 89 0.39 21.46 5.66
CA THR A 89 1.66 20.85 5.24
C THR A 89 2.52 20.46 6.43
N ALA A 90 2.55 21.30 7.48
CA ALA A 90 3.27 20.99 8.71
C ALA A 90 2.71 19.73 9.39
N MET A 91 1.37 19.62 9.49
CA MET A 91 0.71 18.43 10.04
C MET A 91 0.94 17.20 9.15
N ALA A 92 0.80 17.33 7.84
CA ALA A 92 1.04 16.23 6.90
C ALA A 92 2.48 15.67 7.04
N ASN A 93 3.48 16.56 7.07
CA ASN A 93 4.88 16.18 7.24
C ASN A 93 5.16 15.52 8.60
N GLU A 94 4.62 16.07 9.69
CA GLU A 94 4.79 15.51 11.04
C GLU A 94 4.30 14.06 11.12
N TYR A 95 3.19 13.75 10.45
CA TYR A 95 2.61 12.41 10.42
C TYR A 95 2.99 11.58 9.19
N SER A 96 3.97 12.05 8.41
CA SER A 96 4.49 11.35 7.22
C SER A 96 3.43 10.97 6.19
N ILE A 97 2.42 11.84 6.00
CA ILE A 97 1.45 11.74 4.91
C ILE A 97 1.67 12.89 3.92
N THR A 98 1.23 12.71 2.67
CA THR A 98 1.25 13.81 1.70
C THR A 98 0.18 14.85 2.06
N VAL A 99 0.41 16.11 1.68
CA VAL A 99 -0.60 17.16 1.90
C VAL A 99 -1.86 16.88 1.06
N GLU A 100 -1.72 16.23 -0.09
CA GLU A 100 -2.81 15.76 -0.92
C GLU A 100 -3.67 14.72 -0.19
N GLU A 101 -3.06 13.73 0.49
CA GLU A 101 -3.76 12.75 1.32
C GLU A 101 -4.45 13.42 2.51
N PHE A 102 -3.79 14.37 3.18
CA PHE A 102 -4.41 15.14 4.26
C PHE A 102 -5.71 15.81 3.79
N PHE A 103 -5.69 16.47 2.62
CA PHE A 103 -6.90 17.08 2.07
C PHE A 103 -7.94 16.08 1.60
N ALA A 104 -7.53 14.88 1.15
CA ALA A 104 -8.48 13.83 0.79
C ALA A 104 -9.23 13.31 2.03
N LEU A 105 -8.53 13.14 3.15
CA LEU A 105 -9.09 12.72 4.43
C LEU A 105 -9.87 13.84 5.14
N ASN A 106 -9.62 15.11 4.80
CA ASN A 106 -10.28 16.26 5.40
C ASN A 106 -10.88 17.15 4.30
N PRO A 107 -11.92 16.68 3.57
CA PRO A 107 -12.43 17.36 2.37
C PRO A 107 -13.07 18.73 2.63
N SER A 108 -13.43 19.02 3.89
CA SER A 108 -13.92 20.34 4.31
C SER A 108 -12.79 21.37 4.43
N VAL A 109 -11.53 20.93 4.60
CA VAL A 109 -10.37 21.83 4.72
C VAL A 109 -9.99 22.35 3.34
N LYS A 110 -9.95 23.67 3.21
CA LYS A 110 -9.51 24.35 1.99
C LYS A 110 -8.03 24.11 1.75
N LYS A 111 -7.64 24.12 0.47
CA LYS A 111 -6.24 23.93 0.06
C LYS A 111 -5.27 25.00 0.59
N ASP A 112 -5.78 26.16 1.00
CA ASP A 112 -5.03 27.24 1.62
C ASP A 112 -5.04 27.20 3.17
N CYS A 113 -5.64 26.15 3.76
CA CYS A 113 -5.81 25.96 5.20
C CYS A 113 -6.58 27.09 5.91
N SER A 114 -7.22 28.00 5.18
CA SER A 114 -7.75 29.25 5.75
C SER A 114 -8.94 29.03 6.70
N ASN A 115 -9.59 27.86 6.61
CA ASN A 115 -10.76 27.50 7.39
C ASN A 115 -10.47 26.41 8.43
N MET A 116 -9.19 26.11 8.68
CA MET A 116 -8.84 25.25 9.80
C MET A 116 -9.07 25.99 11.12
N GLU A 117 -9.79 25.33 12.02
CA GLU A 117 -10.01 25.80 13.38
C GLU A 117 -8.79 25.52 14.28
N PRO A 118 -8.35 26.51 15.07
CA PRO A 118 -7.38 26.30 16.15
C PRO A 118 -7.86 25.24 17.13
N MET A 119 -6.97 24.32 17.50
CA MET A 119 -7.31 23.17 18.38
C MET A 119 -8.40 22.23 17.83
N GLY A 120 -8.77 22.35 16.54
CA GLY A 120 -9.66 21.40 15.86
C GLY A 120 -8.97 20.06 15.60
N TRP A 121 -9.76 19.00 15.35
CA TRP A 121 -9.26 17.64 15.11
C TRP A 121 -9.34 17.30 13.62
N TYR A 122 -8.26 16.73 13.10
CA TYR A 122 -8.13 16.43 11.66
C TYR A 122 -7.61 15.02 11.47
N CYS A 123 -8.15 14.34 10.47
CA CYS A 123 -7.79 12.98 10.15
C CYS A 123 -6.39 12.92 9.50
N ILE A 124 -5.50 12.10 10.05
CA ILE A 124 -4.15 11.88 9.48
C ILE A 124 -3.90 10.44 9.09
N GLU A 125 -4.82 9.54 9.40
CA GLU A 125 -4.77 8.14 8.99
C GLU A 125 -6.20 7.68 8.74
N GLY A 126 -6.42 7.11 7.56
CA GLY A 126 -7.75 6.70 7.12
C GLY A 126 -7.73 6.30 5.66
N TYR A 127 -8.92 6.05 5.13
CA TYR A 127 -9.10 5.76 3.71
C TYR A 127 -10.44 6.31 3.23
N ILE A 128 -10.55 6.50 1.92
CA ILE A 128 -11.83 6.81 1.29
C ILE A 128 -12.51 5.49 0.97
N GLU A 129 -13.75 5.30 1.42
CA GLU A 129 -14.49 4.07 1.16
C GLU A 129 -14.59 3.87 -0.36
N PRO A 130 -14.05 2.76 -0.90
CA PRO A 130 -14.11 2.50 -2.32
C PRO A 130 -15.52 2.08 -2.72
N LEU A 131 -15.80 2.12 -4.03
CA LEU A 131 -17.00 1.47 -4.56
C LEU A 131 -16.84 -0.05 -4.37
N ARG A 132 -17.63 -0.67 -3.49
CA ARG A 132 -17.62 -2.11 -3.28
C ARG A 132 -18.49 -2.82 -4.32
N ALA A 133 -17.99 -3.93 -4.85
CA ALA A 133 -18.68 -4.77 -5.83
C ALA A 133 -19.67 -5.74 -5.15
N TYR A 134 -20.68 -5.22 -4.44
CA TYR A 134 -21.70 -6.05 -3.78
C TYR A 134 -22.59 -6.82 -4.77
N ASP A 135 -22.75 -6.28 -5.99
CA ASP A 135 -23.41 -6.96 -7.12
C ASP A 135 -22.51 -8.02 -7.78
N GLY A 136 -21.27 -8.16 -7.32
CA GLY A 136 -20.28 -9.11 -7.82
C GLY A 136 -19.56 -8.66 -9.10
N LEU A 137 -19.74 -7.42 -9.57
CA LEU A 137 -19.10 -6.88 -10.78
C LEU A 137 -17.95 -5.94 -10.42
N CYS A 138 -16.75 -6.16 -10.97
CA CYS A 138 -15.54 -5.53 -10.47
C CYS A 138 -14.57 -4.99 -11.53
N GLY A 139 -13.61 -4.17 -11.10
CA GLY A 139 -12.51 -3.68 -11.92
C GLY A 139 -12.90 -2.58 -12.92
N PRO A 140 -12.05 -2.27 -13.91
CA PRO A 140 -12.19 -1.10 -14.77
C PRO A 140 -13.45 -1.06 -15.62
N LYS A 141 -14.04 -2.23 -15.92
CA LYS A 141 -15.32 -2.30 -16.64
C LYS A 141 -16.52 -1.90 -15.81
N HIS A 142 -16.38 -1.88 -14.48
CA HIS A 142 -17.44 -1.64 -13.52
C HIS A 142 -17.08 -0.49 -12.57
N LYS A 143 -16.64 0.64 -13.16
CA LYS A 143 -16.28 1.88 -12.43
C LYS A 143 -15.20 1.67 -11.35
N ASN A 144 -14.28 0.71 -11.57
CA ASN A 144 -13.26 0.31 -10.60
C ASN A 144 -13.85 -0.16 -9.26
N ALA A 145 -15.02 -0.79 -9.29
CA ALA A 145 -15.59 -1.42 -8.09
C ALA A 145 -14.68 -2.55 -7.60
N THR A 146 -14.43 -2.59 -6.29
CA THR A 146 -13.54 -3.57 -5.66
C THR A 146 -14.29 -4.68 -4.97
N CYS A 147 -13.77 -5.90 -5.16
CA CYS A 147 -14.23 -7.09 -4.46
C CYS A 147 -13.69 -7.17 -3.03
N LYS A 148 -12.63 -6.41 -2.70
CA LYS A 148 -12.01 -6.43 -1.38
C LYS A 148 -13.07 -6.16 -0.30
N GLY A 149 -13.04 -6.92 0.79
CA GLY A 149 -13.99 -6.77 1.90
C GLY A 149 -15.38 -7.38 1.66
N THR A 150 -15.63 -8.01 0.51
CA THR A 150 -16.82 -8.83 0.28
C THR A 150 -16.54 -10.30 0.59
N ALA A 151 -17.57 -11.15 0.55
CA ALA A 151 -17.41 -12.61 0.68
C ALA A 151 -16.58 -13.24 -0.45
N LYS A 152 -16.44 -12.56 -1.59
CA LYS A 152 -15.69 -13.03 -2.76
C LYS A 152 -14.61 -12.02 -3.12
N PRO A 153 -13.45 -12.06 -2.46
CA PRO A 153 -12.58 -10.89 -2.39
C PRO A 153 -11.66 -10.68 -3.60
N CYS A 154 -11.63 -11.58 -4.58
CA CYS A 154 -10.75 -11.50 -5.75
C CYS A 154 -11.51 -11.04 -6.99
N CYS A 155 -11.00 -10.01 -7.67
CA CYS A 155 -11.55 -9.57 -8.95
C CYS A 155 -10.90 -10.34 -10.10
N ASN A 156 -11.65 -11.21 -10.78
CA ASN A 156 -11.12 -11.99 -11.89
C ASN A 156 -11.08 -11.13 -13.17
N SER A 157 -9.89 -10.91 -13.75
CA SER A 157 -9.70 -10.06 -14.94
C SER A 157 -10.30 -10.62 -16.24
N LEU A 158 -10.59 -11.92 -16.29
CA LEU A 158 -11.19 -12.55 -17.46
C LEU A 158 -12.70 -12.31 -17.51
N THR A 159 -13.36 -12.46 -16.36
CA THR A 159 -14.82 -12.36 -16.24
C THR A 159 -15.29 -11.00 -15.74
N TRP A 160 -14.42 -10.22 -15.09
CA TRP A 160 -14.74 -9.00 -14.36
C TRP A 160 -15.79 -9.18 -13.27
N THR A 161 -15.74 -10.36 -12.63
CA THR A 161 -16.62 -10.73 -11.53
C THR A 161 -15.82 -11.07 -10.28
N CYS A 162 -16.44 -10.86 -9.12
CA CYS A 162 -15.89 -11.24 -7.84
C CYS A 162 -15.94 -12.76 -7.64
N GLY A 163 -14.82 -13.33 -7.20
CA GLY A 163 -14.63 -14.74 -6.89
C GLY A 163 -13.79 -14.96 -5.63
N ASP A 164 -13.80 -16.20 -5.15
CA ASP A 164 -13.06 -16.68 -3.98
C ASP A 164 -12.33 -18.00 -4.25
N THR A 165 -12.39 -18.50 -5.50
CA THR A 165 -11.68 -19.72 -5.86
C THR A 165 -10.19 -19.47 -6.04
N LYS A 166 -9.39 -20.54 -5.98
CA LYS A 166 -7.95 -20.47 -6.24
C LYS A 166 -7.64 -19.85 -7.61
N ASP A 167 -8.47 -20.13 -8.61
CA ASP A 167 -8.26 -19.65 -9.98
C ASP A 167 -8.64 -18.18 -10.11
N ASP A 168 -9.68 -17.72 -9.41
CA ASP A 168 -10.05 -16.30 -9.37
C ASP A 168 -8.96 -15.43 -8.73
N CYS A 169 -8.31 -15.97 -7.68
CA CYS A 169 -7.26 -15.30 -6.94
C CYS A 169 -5.84 -15.57 -7.48
N ALA A 170 -5.69 -16.35 -8.56
CA ALA A 170 -4.38 -16.73 -9.08
C ALA A 170 -3.63 -15.55 -9.70
N ASP A 171 -2.31 -15.53 -9.51
CA ASP A 171 -1.43 -14.56 -10.18
C ASP A 171 -1.58 -14.66 -11.70
N GLY A 172 -1.75 -13.49 -12.34
CA GLY A 172 -1.99 -13.37 -13.77
C GLY A 172 -3.46 -13.52 -14.21
N THR A 173 -4.35 -13.83 -13.25
CA THR A 173 -5.82 -13.82 -13.43
C THR A 173 -6.47 -12.77 -12.55
N CYS A 174 -6.04 -12.67 -11.28
CA CYS A 174 -6.61 -11.74 -10.32
C CYS A 174 -6.14 -10.31 -10.58
N TYR A 175 -7.07 -9.41 -10.87
CA TYR A 175 -6.80 -8.00 -11.14
C TYR A 175 -6.52 -7.20 -9.86
N GLU A 176 -7.27 -7.47 -8.80
CA GLU A 176 -7.09 -6.87 -7.47
C GLU A 176 -7.82 -7.67 -6.38
N GLY A 177 -7.70 -7.22 -5.13
CA GLY A 177 -8.43 -7.78 -4.00
C GLY A 177 -7.51 -8.52 -3.01
N TRP A 178 -7.77 -9.80 -2.78
CA TRP A 178 -6.93 -10.67 -1.93
C TRP A 178 -5.73 -11.29 -2.66
N CYS A 179 -5.22 -10.60 -3.67
CA CYS A 179 -4.08 -11.01 -4.47
C CYS A 179 -3.16 -9.81 -4.70
N SER A 180 -1.96 -10.07 -5.21
CA SER A 180 -1.02 -8.99 -5.58
C SER A 180 -1.53 -8.13 -6.75
N GLY A 181 -2.50 -8.66 -7.51
CA GLY A 181 -3.22 -7.92 -8.54
C GLY A 181 -2.38 -7.62 -9.79
N ASP A 182 -3.00 -6.87 -10.70
CA ASP A 182 -2.39 -6.48 -11.98
C ASP A 182 -1.13 -5.64 -11.82
N GLN A 183 -1.03 -4.87 -10.72
CA GLN A 183 0.16 -4.06 -10.43
C GLN A 183 1.43 -4.91 -10.28
N SER A 184 1.28 -6.17 -9.85
CA SER A 184 2.41 -7.08 -9.64
C SER A 184 2.48 -8.17 -10.70
N PHE A 185 1.34 -8.78 -11.02
CA PHE A 185 1.24 -9.85 -12.02
C PHE A 185 0.29 -9.43 -13.12
N SER A 186 0.84 -9.26 -14.32
CA SER A 186 0.11 -8.85 -15.51
C SER A 186 -1.15 -9.70 -15.71
N THR A 187 -2.27 -9.04 -15.97
CA THR A 187 -3.53 -9.67 -16.41
C THR A 187 -3.85 -9.38 -17.87
N ASP A 188 -3.07 -8.49 -18.52
CA ASP A 188 -3.21 -8.10 -19.93
C ASP A 188 -2.10 -8.66 -20.83
N GLY A 189 -1.18 -9.43 -20.26
CA GLY A 189 -0.06 -10.06 -20.96
C GLY A 189 1.10 -9.11 -21.27
N THR A 190 1.11 -7.91 -20.71
CA THR A 190 2.24 -6.98 -20.81
C THR A 190 3.04 -6.88 -19.52
N CYS A 191 4.35 -6.75 -19.62
CA CYS A 191 5.27 -6.96 -18.49
C CYS A 191 6.58 -6.18 -18.62
N GLY A 192 7.40 -6.21 -17.57
CA GLY A 192 8.72 -5.60 -17.57
C GLY A 192 8.68 -4.10 -17.29
N GLU A 193 9.85 -3.45 -17.37
CA GLU A 193 10.06 -2.05 -16.98
C GLU A 193 9.09 -1.08 -17.65
N ALA A 194 8.85 -1.26 -18.96
CA ALA A 194 7.93 -0.42 -19.74
C ALA A 194 6.46 -0.45 -19.23
N HIS A 195 6.12 -1.45 -18.42
CA HIS A 195 4.78 -1.70 -17.91
C HIS A 195 4.75 -1.76 -16.39
N GLY A 196 5.55 -0.92 -15.72
CA GLY A 196 5.55 -0.81 -14.26
C GLY A 196 6.16 -2.02 -13.55
N TYR A 197 7.10 -2.70 -14.21
CA TYR A 197 7.77 -3.91 -13.70
C TYR A 197 6.84 -5.10 -13.43
N ARG A 198 5.64 -5.10 -14.04
CA ARG A 198 4.69 -6.22 -13.94
C ARG A 198 5.36 -7.55 -14.34
N MET A 199 5.11 -8.58 -13.54
CA MET A 199 5.60 -9.94 -13.74
C MET A 199 4.56 -10.79 -14.50
N CYS A 200 5.03 -11.90 -15.09
CA CYS A 200 4.16 -12.85 -15.78
C CYS A 200 3.87 -14.07 -14.90
N ALA A 201 2.61 -14.47 -14.83
CA ALA A 201 2.18 -15.67 -14.15
C ALA A 201 0.89 -16.26 -14.77
N GLY A 202 0.58 -17.49 -14.37
CA GLY A 202 -0.67 -18.16 -14.71
C GLY A 202 -0.92 -18.23 -16.22
N ILE A 203 -2.10 -17.77 -16.62
CA ILE A 203 -2.57 -17.78 -18.01
C ILE A 203 -1.75 -16.88 -18.94
N GLN A 204 -1.07 -15.87 -18.42
CA GLN A 204 -0.24 -14.98 -19.24
C GLN A 204 1.09 -15.65 -19.63
N GLY A 205 1.48 -16.73 -18.96
CA GLY A 205 2.77 -17.38 -19.13
C GLY A 205 3.77 -16.97 -18.05
N SER A 206 4.96 -17.57 -18.12
CA SER A 206 5.93 -17.53 -17.02
C SER A 206 7.16 -16.66 -17.29
N CYS A 207 7.29 -16.14 -18.52
CA CYS A 207 8.43 -15.35 -18.96
C CYS A 207 7.95 -14.03 -19.53
N CYS A 208 8.66 -12.96 -19.18
CA CYS A 208 8.54 -11.67 -19.84
C CYS A 208 9.64 -11.53 -20.88
N ASN A 209 9.27 -11.33 -22.15
CA ASN A 209 10.25 -11.10 -23.20
C ASN A 209 10.71 -9.64 -23.25
N LEU A 210 11.75 -9.33 -24.02
CA LEU A 210 12.30 -7.98 -24.15
C LEU A 210 11.33 -6.99 -24.79
N ASP A 211 10.30 -7.46 -25.51
CA ASP A 211 9.22 -6.62 -26.04
C ASP A 211 8.15 -6.27 -24.99
N GLY A 212 8.33 -6.71 -23.74
CA GLY A 212 7.40 -6.48 -22.65
C GLY A 212 6.12 -7.31 -22.77
N LYS A 213 6.20 -8.52 -23.32
CA LYS A 213 5.08 -9.47 -23.45
C LYS A 213 5.30 -10.73 -22.61
N CYS A 214 4.23 -11.17 -21.97
CA CYS A 214 4.18 -12.43 -21.25
C CYS A 214 3.95 -13.60 -22.21
N GLY A 215 4.63 -14.71 -21.94
CA GLY A 215 4.40 -15.96 -22.64
C GLY A 215 5.26 -17.10 -22.15
N ASN A 216 5.31 -18.17 -22.95
CA ASN A 216 6.08 -19.37 -22.70
C ASN A 216 6.83 -19.80 -23.97
N GLY A 217 7.85 -20.64 -23.80
CA GLY A 217 8.67 -21.14 -24.91
C GLY A 217 9.79 -20.18 -25.30
N THR A 218 10.65 -20.59 -26.22
CA THR A 218 11.91 -19.91 -26.53
C THR A 218 11.75 -18.47 -27.01
N ALA A 219 10.63 -18.14 -27.67
CA ALA A 219 10.33 -16.77 -28.09
C ALA A 219 10.06 -15.80 -26.92
N PHE A 220 9.82 -16.31 -25.71
CA PHE A 220 9.60 -15.52 -24.50
C PHE A 220 10.65 -15.78 -23.44
N CYS A 221 11.04 -17.04 -23.26
CA CYS A 221 11.94 -17.51 -22.24
C CYS A 221 13.40 -17.66 -22.71
N GLY A 222 13.66 -17.53 -24.02
CA GLY A 222 14.96 -17.80 -24.61
C GLY A 222 16.07 -16.85 -24.15
N LYS A 223 17.31 -17.34 -24.31
CA LYS A 223 18.55 -16.57 -24.12
C LYS A 223 18.53 -15.26 -24.88
N GLY A 224 18.77 -14.15 -24.18
CA GLY A 224 18.81 -12.82 -24.78
C GLY A 224 17.46 -12.35 -25.32
N VAL A 225 16.37 -13.03 -24.97
CA VAL A 225 14.99 -12.67 -25.32
C VAL A 225 14.16 -12.43 -24.07
N CYS A 226 14.47 -13.11 -22.96
CA CYS A 226 13.74 -13.01 -21.70
C CYS A 226 14.39 -11.99 -20.74
N GLN A 227 13.58 -11.06 -20.20
CA GLN A 227 14.02 -10.07 -19.21
C GLN A 227 13.68 -10.44 -17.77
N SER A 228 12.58 -11.17 -17.55
CA SER A 228 12.15 -11.57 -16.20
C SER A 228 11.29 -12.84 -16.22
N GLY A 229 11.12 -13.48 -15.06
CA GLY A 229 10.40 -14.73 -14.92
C GLY A 229 11.28 -15.96 -15.15
N LYS A 230 10.74 -17.00 -15.79
CA LYS A 230 11.39 -18.32 -15.96
C LYS A 230 12.29 -18.41 -17.17
N CYS A 231 13.25 -17.48 -17.31
CA CYS A 231 14.17 -17.46 -18.44
C CYS A 231 15.09 -18.70 -18.49
N GLU A 232 15.33 -19.26 -19.68
CA GLU A 232 16.10 -20.50 -19.93
C GLU A 232 17.56 -20.40 -19.47
N ASP A 233 18.12 -19.20 -19.43
CA ASP A 233 19.48 -18.93 -18.96
C ASP A 233 19.58 -18.61 -17.46
N LEU A 234 18.46 -18.26 -16.82
CA LEU A 234 18.42 -18.01 -15.37
C LEU A 234 18.11 -19.29 -14.58
N GLN A 235 17.81 -20.41 -15.26
CA GLN A 235 17.38 -21.66 -14.63
C GLN A 235 18.34 -22.84 -14.77
N LYS A 236 19.50 -22.68 -15.42
CA LYS A 236 20.54 -23.72 -15.39
C LYS A 236 21.57 -23.39 -14.30
N PRO A 237 21.65 -24.16 -13.20
CA PRO A 237 22.93 -24.22 -12.49
C PRO A 237 23.96 -24.64 -13.53
N ALA A 238 25.02 -23.85 -13.69
CA ALA A 238 26.08 -24.12 -14.66
C ALA A 238 26.49 -25.59 -14.52
N LYS A 239 26.17 -26.41 -15.53
CA LYS A 239 26.74 -27.75 -15.63
C LYS A 239 28.23 -27.51 -15.83
N ARG A 240 28.98 -27.74 -14.75
CA ARG A 240 30.43 -27.55 -14.61
C ARG A 240 31.14 -28.22 -15.79
N SER A 241 31.48 -27.43 -16.80
CA SER A 241 32.50 -27.81 -17.77
C SER A 241 33.82 -27.75 -17.01
N THR A 242 34.40 -28.92 -16.78
CA THR A 242 35.74 -29.10 -16.26
C THR A 242 36.74 -28.60 -17.30
N GLY A 243 37.27 -27.41 -17.09
CA GLY A 243 38.38 -26.89 -17.88
C GLY A 243 38.29 -25.39 -18.09
N ASP A 244 38.42 -24.60 -17.01
CA ASP A 244 39.30 -23.43 -17.03
C ASP A 244 39.49 -22.91 -15.60
N SER A 245 40.77 -22.79 -15.24
CA SER A 245 41.25 -22.46 -13.91
C SER A 245 41.19 -20.96 -13.66
N ALA A 246 40.02 -20.45 -13.28
CA ALA A 246 39.92 -19.25 -12.45
C ALA A 246 38.69 -19.40 -11.56
N LEU A 247 38.89 -19.46 -10.26
CA LEU A 247 37.80 -19.54 -9.31
C LEU A 247 36.94 -18.26 -9.43
N PRO A 248 35.63 -18.36 -9.75
CA PRO A 248 34.78 -17.18 -10.05
C PRO A 248 34.64 -16.18 -8.90
N TRP A 249 35.01 -16.58 -7.67
CA TRP A 249 35.00 -15.71 -6.49
C TRP A 249 36.18 -14.74 -6.45
N LEU A 250 37.24 -14.97 -7.23
CA LEU A 250 38.47 -14.16 -7.14
C LEU A 250 38.35 -12.81 -7.87
N THR A 251 37.63 -12.74 -8.99
CA THR A 251 37.76 -11.59 -9.92
C THR A 251 36.60 -10.60 -9.95
N GLY A 252 35.39 -10.92 -9.46
CA GLY A 252 34.28 -9.96 -9.63
C GLY A 252 33.91 -9.73 -11.10
N THR A 253 32.75 -9.14 -11.34
CA THR A 253 32.41 -8.55 -12.65
C THR A 253 32.21 -7.04 -12.55
N THR A 254 32.24 -6.50 -11.34
CA THR A 254 32.07 -5.07 -11.09
C THR A 254 33.26 -4.24 -11.62
N PRO A 255 33.02 -3.25 -12.49
CA PRO A 255 34.06 -2.34 -12.95
C PRO A 255 34.35 -1.21 -11.96
N ASP A 256 33.43 -0.91 -11.04
CA ASP A 256 33.41 0.32 -10.24
C ASP A 256 33.04 0.11 -8.76
N GLY A 257 32.91 -1.14 -8.33
CA GLY A 257 32.49 -1.51 -6.97
C GLY A 257 30.97 -1.50 -6.75
N THR A 258 30.16 -1.32 -7.79
CA THR A 258 28.71 -1.57 -7.75
C THR A 258 28.37 -3.03 -7.99
N CYS A 259 27.25 -3.48 -7.45
CA CYS A 259 26.79 -4.85 -7.61
C CYS A 259 25.28 -4.95 -7.64
N GLY A 260 24.78 -6.03 -8.23
CA GLY A 260 23.36 -6.23 -8.50
C GLY A 260 22.81 -5.32 -9.60
N GLY A 261 21.52 -5.04 -9.52
CA GLY A 261 20.79 -4.29 -10.54
C GLY A 261 20.67 -5.02 -11.89
N LEU A 262 20.20 -4.31 -12.93
CA LEU A 262 19.95 -4.86 -14.27
C LEU A 262 21.22 -5.40 -14.97
N GLN A 263 22.40 -4.89 -14.60
CA GLN A 263 23.68 -5.34 -15.16
C GLN A 263 24.22 -6.62 -14.50
N GLY A 264 23.65 -7.01 -13.36
CA GLY A 264 24.04 -8.23 -12.65
C GLY A 264 25.50 -8.25 -12.19
N TYR A 265 26.06 -7.09 -11.84
CA TYR A 265 27.46 -7.01 -11.41
C TYR A 265 27.68 -7.76 -10.10
N THR A 266 28.83 -8.41 -10.01
CA THR A 266 29.21 -9.25 -8.88
C THR A 266 30.54 -8.81 -8.29
N CYS A 267 30.71 -8.96 -6.98
CA CYS A 267 31.85 -8.40 -6.27
C CYS A 267 33.06 -9.34 -6.22
N GLY A 268 34.28 -8.87 -6.43
CA GLY A 268 35.50 -9.68 -6.29
C GLY A 268 36.16 -9.52 -4.92
N VAL A 269 37.16 -10.36 -4.62
CA VAL A 269 37.94 -10.27 -3.35
C VAL A 269 38.53 -8.88 -3.13
N PHE A 270 38.89 -8.16 -4.20
CA PHE A 270 39.47 -6.81 -4.13
C PHE A 270 38.43 -5.70 -3.89
N SER A 271 37.18 -5.91 -4.31
CA SER A 271 36.07 -4.95 -4.11
C SER A 271 35.22 -5.26 -2.88
N GLY A 272 35.45 -6.42 -2.25
CA GLY A 272 34.65 -6.97 -1.16
C GLY A 272 33.77 -8.13 -1.60
N SER A 273 33.61 -9.15 -0.76
CA SER A 273 32.97 -10.41 -1.18
C SER A 273 31.44 -10.40 -1.16
N CYS A 274 30.81 -9.34 -0.67
CA CYS A 274 29.37 -9.25 -0.45
C CYS A 274 28.76 -8.11 -1.25
N CYS A 275 27.50 -8.27 -1.67
CA CYS A 275 26.73 -7.22 -2.32
C CYS A 275 25.64 -6.73 -1.37
N ASN A 276 25.79 -5.53 -0.83
CA ASN A 276 24.88 -5.02 0.18
C ASN A 276 23.54 -4.53 -0.42
N LYS A 277 22.57 -4.19 0.44
CA LYS A 277 21.23 -3.72 0.02
C LYS A 277 21.24 -2.45 -0.81
N TYR A 278 22.35 -1.71 -0.83
CA TYR A 278 22.54 -0.50 -1.61
C TYR A 278 23.24 -0.74 -2.96
N GLY A 279 23.49 -2.01 -3.33
CA GLY A 279 24.15 -2.36 -4.57
C GLY A 279 25.63 -1.99 -4.59
N LYS A 280 26.30 -2.10 -3.43
CA LYS A 280 27.74 -1.84 -3.30
C LYS A 280 28.47 -3.07 -2.78
N CYS A 281 29.67 -3.27 -3.32
CA CYS A 281 30.58 -4.32 -2.90
C CYS A 281 31.26 -3.97 -1.57
N GLY A 282 31.28 -4.93 -0.66
CA GLY A 282 31.87 -4.77 0.66
C GLY A 282 32.19 -6.11 1.32
N SER A 283 32.84 -6.06 2.48
CA SER A 283 33.27 -7.25 3.25
C SER A 283 32.93 -7.15 4.73
N LEU A 284 32.30 -6.04 5.15
CA LEU A 284 31.94 -5.84 6.54
C LEU A 284 30.65 -6.61 6.88
N PRO A 285 30.39 -6.91 8.16
CA PRO A 285 29.12 -7.48 8.61
C PRO A 285 27.90 -6.76 8.02
N GLU A 286 27.91 -5.43 8.03
CA GLU A 286 26.85 -4.58 7.48
C GLU A 286 26.61 -4.78 5.97
N ASP A 287 27.64 -5.21 5.23
CA ASP A 287 27.54 -5.49 3.79
C ASP A 287 27.06 -6.92 3.50
N CYS A 288 27.37 -7.84 4.41
CA CYS A 288 27.21 -9.27 4.23
C CYS A 288 25.98 -9.85 4.92
N GLU A 289 25.39 -9.14 5.87
CA GLU A 289 24.27 -9.60 6.70
C GLU A 289 22.92 -9.12 6.12
N GLU A 290 22.16 -8.32 6.87
CA GLU A 290 20.79 -7.97 6.53
C GLU A 290 20.68 -7.15 5.24
N GLY A 291 19.98 -7.72 4.25
CA GLY A 291 19.78 -7.11 2.94
C GLY A 291 20.93 -7.34 1.96
N CYS A 292 21.90 -8.21 2.29
CA CYS A 292 22.84 -8.71 1.30
C CYS A 292 22.10 -9.48 0.18
N GLN A 293 22.54 -9.31 -1.06
CA GLN A 293 21.90 -9.86 -2.26
C GLN A 293 22.55 -11.20 -2.67
N PRO A 294 21.97 -12.36 -2.30
CA PRO A 294 22.61 -13.67 -2.46
C PRO A 294 22.78 -14.10 -3.93
N GLN A 295 21.97 -13.55 -4.83
CA GLN A 295 22.10 -13.80 -6.27
C GLN A 295 23.35 -13.16 -6.89
N PHE A 296 23.95 -12.18 -6.21
CA PHE A 296 25.12 -11.47 -6.71
C PHE A 296 26.41 -11.78 -5.94
N ARG A 297 26.35 -12.43 -4.74
CA ARG A 297 27.48 -13.01 -3.97
C ARG A 297 27.09 -13.78 -2.68
N GLU A 298 28.10 -14.32 -1.98
CA GLU A 298 27.93 -15.05 -0.69
C GLU A 298 27.59 -14.10 0.47
N CYS A 299 26.32 -14.15 0.90
CA CYS A 299 25.86 -13.47 2.11
C CYS A 299 26.16 -14.31 3.36
N ARG A 300 26.46 -13.64 4.48
CA ARG A 300 26.66 -14.29 5.77
C ARG A 300 25.34 -14.36 6.51
N PRO A 301 25.01 -15.51 7.13
CA PRO A 301 23.92 -15.56 8.09
C PRO A 301 24.24 -14.62 9.28
N PRO A 302 23.24 -13.92 9.83
CA PRO A 302 23.44 -13.05 10.99
C PRO A 302 24.05 -13.87 12.15
N GLN A 303 25.17 -13.41 12.71
CA GLN A 303 25.93 -14.19 13.70
C GLN A 303 25.34 -14.22 15.12
N TYR A 304 24.15 -13.66 15.33
CA TYR A 304 23.45 -13.72 16.61
C TYR A 304 21.95 -13.95 16.37
N ALA A 305 21.54 -15.22 16.42
CA ALA A 305 20.18 -15.67 16.64
C ALA A 305 20.13 -16.43 17.96
#